data_AF-A0AAN1LVK4-F1
#
_entry.id   AF-A0AAN1LVK4-F1
#
_cell.length_a   1.000
_cell.length_b   1.000
_cell.length_c   1.000
_cell.angle_alpha   90.00
_cell.angle_beta   90.00
_cell.angle_gamma   90.00
#
_symmetry.space_group_name_H-M   'P 1'
#
loop_
_entity.id
_entity.type
_entity.pdbx_description
1 polymer ?
#
loop_
_entity_poly.entity_id
_entity_poly.type
_entity_poly.pdbx_seq_one_letter_code
_entity_poly.pdbx_strand_id
1 'polypeptide(L)' 'MSTAGLTPEEAARWADRAGLPLPPDRHTAVAATAQHIHSVVAVLRELDFGDTPPASVYRAGEEEHDAAV' A
#
# COMPACT_ATOMS: atom_id res chain seq x y z
N MET A 1 0.15 -2.08 -12.84
CA MET A 1 -0.04 -0.61 -12.77
C MET A 1 1.25 0.04 -13.18
N SER A 2 1.20 0.90 -14.20
CA SER A 2 2.39 1.53 -14.79
C SER A 2 3.27 2.19 -13.73
N THR A 3 4.58 2.04 -13.89
CA THR A 3 5.65 2.74 -13.18
C THR A 3 5.68 4.25 -13.48
N ALA A 4 4.57 4.83 -13.94
CA ALA A 4 4.43 6.26 -14.02
C ALA A 4 4.42 6.80 -12.59
N GLY A 5 5.41 7.63 -12.26
CA GLY A 5 5.51 8.25 -10.95
C GLY A 5 4.22 9.00 -10.62
N LEU A 6 3.81 8.93 -9.36
CA LEU A 6 2.65 9.61 -8.81
C LEU A 6 2.73 11.11 -9.14
N THR A 7 1.75 11.65 -9.86
CA THR A 7 1.82 13.05 -10.32
C THR A 7 1.45 14.03 -9.20
N PRO A 8 1.90 15.29 -9.25
CA PRO A 8 1.48 16.34 -8.32
C PRO A 8 -0.05 16.49 -8.20
N GLU A 9 -0.77 16.39 -9.32
CA GLU A 9 -2.22 16.53 -9.37
C GLU A 9 -2.93 15.33 -8.72
N GLU A 10 -2.39 14.12 -8.91
CA GLU A 10 -2.90 12.92 -8.25
C GLU A 10 -2.71 12.99 -6.73
N ALA A 11 -1.54 13.45 -6.28
CA ALA A 11 -1.27 13.66 -4.86
C ALA A 11 -2.23 14.70 -4.24
N ALA A 12 -2.47 15.81 -4.94
CA ALA A 12 -3.43 16.83 -4.50
C ALA A 12 -4.86 16.27 -4.40
N ARG A 13 -5.30 15.50 -5.41
CA ARG A 13 -6.63 14.86 -5.43
C ARG A 13 -6.80 13.87 -4.27
N TRP A 14 -5.77 13.10 -3.93
CA TRP A 14 -5.85 12.15 -2.83
C TRP A 14 -5.83 12.85 -1.47
N ALA A 15 -5.05 13.92 -1.33
CA ALA A 15 -5.03 14.73 -0.12
C ALA A 15 -6.39 15.42 0.12
N ASP A 16 -7.03 15.95 -0.92
CA ASP A 16 -8.39 16.49 -0.85
C ASP A 16 -9.41 15.41 -0.43
N ARG A 17 -9.33 14.21 -1.02
CA ARG A 17 -10.17 13.07 -0.61
C ARG A 17 -9.98 12.70 0.86
N ALA A 18 -8.79 12.88 1.41
CA ALA A 18 -8.48 12.63 2.81
C ALA A 18 -8.89 13.79 3.75
N GLY A 19 -9.49 14.87 3.23
CA GLY A 19 -9.85 16.06 3.99
C GLY A 19 -8.68 16.97 4.33
N LEU A 20 -7.57 16.84 3.60
CA LEU A 20 -6.33 17.60 3.80
C LEU A 20 -5.95 18.34 2.50
N PRO A 21 -6.72 19.35 2.06
CA PRO A 21 -6.43 20.07 0.83
C PRO A 21 -5.03 20.72 0.88
N LEU A 22 -4.24 20.49 -0.16
CA LEU A 22 -2.86 20.96 -0.23
C LEU A 22 -2.76 22.29 -1.01
N PRO A 23 -2.03 23.28 -0.47
CA PRO A 23 -1.58 24.43 -1.24
C PRO A 23 -0.78 23.99 -2.50
N PRO A 24 -0.92 24.70 -3.64
CA PRO A 24 -0.27 24.31 -4.91
C PRO A 24 1.26 24.15 -4.83
N ASP A 25 1.92 24.99 -4.02
CA ASP A 25 3.36 24.94 -3.77
C ASP A 25 3.82 23.63 -3.10
N ARG A 26 2.90 22.87 -2.48
CA ARG A 26 3.20 21.60 -1.82
C ARG A 26 2.99 20.38 -2.70
N HIS A 27 2.30 20.50 -3.85
CA HIS A 27 1.89 19.34 -4.66
C HIS A 27 3.08 18.50 -5.11
N THR A 28 4.13 19.15 -5.64
CA THR A 28 5.34 18.48 -6.11
C THR A 28 6.08 17.75 -4.99
N ALA A 29 6.26 18.41 -3.84
CA ALA A 29 6.97 17.83 -2.71
C ALA A 29 6.23 16.61 -2.14
N VAL A 30 4.91 16.72 -1.96
CA VAL A 30 4.08 15.62 -1.46
C VAL A 30 4.05 14.46 -2.44
N ALA A 31 3.94 14.70 -3.75
CA ALA A 31 3.99 13.65 -4.76
C ALA A 31 5.32 12.87 -4.71
N ALA A 32 6.45 13.57 -4.62
CA ALA A 32 7.76 12.93 -4.48
C ALA A 32 7.87 12.08 -3.20
N THR A 33 7.39 12.59 -2.06
CA THR A 33 7.37 11.84 -0.80
C THR A 33 6.46 10.62 -0.88
N ALA A 34 5.25 10.76 -1.43
CA ALA A 34 4.31 9.66 -1.61
C ALA A 34 4.88 8.58 -2.54
N GLN A 35 5.56 8.98 -3.62
CA GLN A 35 6.24 8.06 -4.53
C GLN A 35 7.35 7.28 -3.81
N HIS A 36 8.14 7.94 -2.96
CA HIS A 36 9.19 7.28 -2.18
C HIS A 36 8.61 6.27 -1.18
N ILE A 37 7.56 6.65 -0.44
CA ILE A 37 6.86 5.72 0.46
C ILE A 37 6.31 4.53 -0.33
N HIS A 38 5.68 4.79 -1.48
CA HIS A 38 5.15 3.73 -2.33
C HIS A 38 6.26 2.79 -2.83
N SER A 39 7.45 3.29 -3.18
CA SER A 39 8.56 2.42 -3.59
C SER A 39 9.04 1.51 -2.46
N VAL A 40 9.11 2.03 -1.22
CA VAL A 40 9.50 1.23 -0.05
C VAL A 40 8.44 0.17 0.26
N VAL A 41 7.17 0.57 0.30
CA VAL A 41 6.05 -0.35 0.59
C VAL A 41 5.84 -1.36 -0.53
N ALA A 42 6.18 -1.02 -1.79
CA ALA A 42 6.05 -1.93 -2.91
C ALA A 42 6.91 -3.20 -2.77
N VAL A 43 8.02 -3.15 -2.02
CA VAL A 43 8.84 -4.33 -1.71
C VAL A 43 8.02 -5.40 -0.96
N LEU A 44 7.05 -5.00 -0.14
CA LEU A 44 6.18 -5.96 0.56
C LEU A 44 5.33 -6.81 -0.39
N ARG A 45 5.14 -6.37 -1.65
CA ARG A 45 4.43 -7.16 -2.67
C ARG A 45 5.25 -8.31 -3.22
N GLU A 46 6.55 -8.32 -2.96
CA GLU A 46 7.45 -9.41 -3.34
C GLU A 46 7.41 -10.56 -2.32
N LEU A 47 6.79 -10.34 -1.16
CA LEU A 47 6.57 -11.40 -0.18
C LEU A 47 5.57 -12.41 -0.72
N ASP A 48 5.96 -13.68 -0.69
CA ASP A 48 5.07 -14.79 -0.96
C ASP A 48 4.28 -15.11 0.32
N PHE A 49 2.96 -14.91 0.25
CA PHE A 49 2.06 -15.22 1.37
C PHE A 49 1.58 -16.68 1.36
N GLY A 50 1.89 -17.46 0.31
CA GLY A 50 1.40 -18.84 0.15
C GLY A 50 -0.11 -18.92 0.32
N ASP A 51 -0.57 -19.89 1.13
CA ASP A 51 -1.97 -20.06 1.49
C ASP A 51 -2.42 -19.21 2.70
N THR A 52 -1.54 -18.33 3.22
CA THR A 52 -1.85 -17.50 4.38
C THR A 52 -2.98 -16.53 4.03
N PRO A 53 -4.14 -16.65 4.67
CA PRO A 53 -5.28 -15.83 4.33
C PRO A 53 -5.10 -14.42 4.95
N PRO A 54 -5.83 -13.40 4.45
CA PRO A 54 -5.78 -12.06 5.02
C PRO A 54 -6.06 -12.05 6.53
N ALA A 55 -5.42 -11.15 7.27
CA ALA A 55 -5.52 -11.10 8.73
C ALA A 55 -6.96 -11.00 9.27
N SER A 56 -7.90 -10.44 8.50
CA SER A 56 -9.32 -10.38 8.87
C SER A 56 -10.00 -11.74 8.98
N VAL A 57 -9.44 -12.78 8.36
CA VAL A 57 -9.98 -14.16 8.36
C VAL A 57 -8.99 -15.19 8.93
N TYR A 58 -7.71 -14.83 9.09
CA TYR A 58 -6.72 -15.68 9.75
C TYR A 58 -7.00 -15.81 11.25
N ARG A 59 -7.16 -17.04 11.74
CA ARG A 59 -7.12 -17.35 13.17
C ARG A 59 -5.83 -18.08 13.52
N ALA A 60 -4.98 -17.41 14.29
CA ALA A 60 -3.76 -18.01 14.79
C ALA A 60 -4.09 -19.26 15.65
N GLY A 61 -3.63 -20.43 15.21
CA GLY A 61 -3.79 -21.71 15.93
C GLY A 61 -4.88 -22.65 15.41
N GLU A 62 -5.62 -22.30 14.35
CA GLU A 62 -6.60 -23.19 13.68
C GLU A 62 -6.03 -23.85 12.39
N GLU A 63 -4.70 -24.01 12.29
CA GLU A 63 -4.13 -24.89 11.27
C GLU A 63 -4.53 -26.34 11.63
N GLU A 64 -5.53 -26.86 10.95
CA GLU A 64 -5.90 -28.26 10.98
C GLU A 64 -4.70 -29.06 10.47
N HIS A 65 -3.86 -29.54 11.38
CA HIS A 65 -2.94 -30.61 11.10
C HIS A 65 -3.78 -31.82 10.71
N ASP A 66 -4.09 -31.95 9.42
CA ASP A 66 -4.51 -33.22 8.85
C ASP A 66 -3.26 -34.11 8.84
N ALA A 67 -2.94 -34.63 10.03
CA ALA A 67 -1.92 -35.62 10.26
C ALA A 67 -2.42 -36.91 9.64
N ALA A 68 -2.11 -37.11 8.35
CA ALA A 68 -2.17 -38.41 7.73
C ALA A 68 -1.08 -39.31 8.35
N VAL A 69 -1.53 -40.22 9.22
CA VAL A 69 -0.82 -41.40 9.74
C VAL A 69 -0.68 -42.46 8.65
#